data_AF-A0A1F8T133-F1
#
_entry.id   AF-A0A1F8T133-F1
#
_cell.length_a   1.000
_cell.length_b   1.000
_cell.length_c   1.000
_cell.angle_alpha   90.00
_cell.angle_beta   90.00
_cell.angle_gamma   90.00
#
_symmetry.space_group_name_H-M   'P 1'
#
loop_
_entity.id
_entity.type
_entity.pdbx_description
1 polymer ?
#
loop_
_entity_poly.entity_id
_entity_poly.type
_entity_poly.pdbx_seq_one_letter_code
_entity_poly.pdbx_strand_id
1 'polypeptide(L)' 'MRKTLNQMGIEPGRLNLVWASAAEGAIFTDEVNKFVEQVRALGPLNWPTSGEGIEQMFAFPEHMLAKEVTA' A
#
# COMPACT_ATOMS: atom_id res chain seq x y z
N MET A 1 -0.98 7.98 15.35
CA MET A 1 -1.04 7.60 13.92
C MET A 1 -0.99 6.09 13.68
N ARG A 2 -0.08 5.31 14.28
CA ARG A 2 -0.05 3.84 14.08
C ARG A 2 -1.41 3.13 14.25
N LYS A 3 -2.17 3.48 15.30
CA LYS A 3 -3.51 2.93 15.54
C LYS A 3 -4.49 3.25 14.40
N THR A 4 -4.52 4.49 13.93
CA THR A 4 -5.36 4.94 12.82
C THR A 4 -5.00 4.24 11.52
N LEU A 5 -3.71 4.12 11.19
CA LEU A 5 -3.26 3.42 9.99
C LEU A 5 -3.71 1.95 10.00
N ASN A 6 -3.54 1.28 11.14
CA ASN A 6 -3.99 -0.10 11.28
C ASN A 6 -5.52 -0.23 11.11
N GLN A 7 -6.30 0.72 11.64
CA GLN A 7 -7.75 0.77 11.44
C GLN A 7 -8.16 1.00 9.97
N MET A 8 -7.30 1.65 9.19
CA MET A 8 -7.50 1.85 7.75
C MET A 8 -7.01 0.66 6.91
N GLY A 9 -6.47 -0.40 7.53
CA GLY A 9 -5.89 -1.54 6.81
C GLY A 9 -4.50 -1.27 6.23
N ILE A 10 -3.81 -0.24 6.70
CA ILE A 10 -2.45 0.10 6.28
C ILE A 10 -1.47 -0.41 7.34
N GLU A 11 -0.46 -1.17 6.91
CA GLU A 11 0.57 -1.70 7.79
C GLU A 11 1.33 -0.55 8.45
N PRO A 12 1.42 -0.50 9.81
CA PRO A 12 2.06 0.61 10.51
C PRO A 12 3.52 0.87 10.13
N GLY A 13 4.21 -0.15 9.59
CA GLY A 13 5.57 -0.05 9.09
C GLY A 13 5.72 0.77 7.80
N ARG A 14 4.62 1.16 7.14
CA ARG A 14 4.63 2.05 5.97
C ARG A 14 4.70 3.55 6.34
N LEU A 15 4.84 3.88 7.62
CA LEU A 15 5.07 5.25 8.10
C LEU A 15 6.30 5.29 9.01
N ASN A 16 7.33 6.03 8.59
CA ASN A 16 8.49 6.35 9.42
C ASN A 16 8.54 7.86 9.70
N LEU A 17 8.56 8.25 10.98
CA LEU A 17 8.62 9.65 11.41
C LEU A 17 10.00 9.92 11.99
N VAL A 18 10.71 10.85 11.36
CA VAL A 18 12.09 11.19 11.69
C VAL A 18 12.20 12.70 11.74
N TRP A 19 12.96 13.20 12.71
CA TRP A 19 13.30 14.61 12.81
C TRP A 19 14.76 14.77 12.42
N ALA A 20 15.02 15.53 11.37
CA ALA A 20 16.35 15.91 10.93
C ALA A 20 16.35 17.40 10.62
N SER A 21 17.33 18.13 11.15
CA SER A 21 17.57 19.53 10.83
C SER A 21 18.19 19.68 9.44
N ALA A 22 18.23 20.91 8.94
CA ALA A 22 18.84 21.20 7.62
C ALA A 22 20.34 20.83 7.53
N ALA A 23 21.04 20.72 8.66
CA ALA A 23 22.44 20.33 8.72
C ALA A 23 22.66 18.80 8.79
N GLU A 24 21.60 18.01 9.02
CA GLU A 24 21.68 16.58 9.28
C GLU A 24 21.40 15.74 8.02
N GLY A 25 21.97 16.15 6.89
CA GLY A 25 21.76 15.48 5.60
C GLY A 25 22.14 13.99 5.61
N ALA A 26 23.25 13.63 6.28
CA ALA A 26 23.68 12.23 6.40
C ALA A 26 22.65 11.36 7.14
N ILE A 27 22.08 11.88 8.23
CA ILE A 27 21.03 11.18 8.99
C ILE A 27 19.79 10.97 8.13
N PHE A 28 19.37 12.00 7.39
CA PHE A 28 18.24 11.90 6.47
C PHE A 28 18.47 10.83 5.39
N THR A 29 19.64 10.85 4.74
CA THR A 29 19.98 9.88 3.70
C THR A 29 19.97 8.45 4.23
N ASP A 30 20.60 8.20 5.38
CA ASP A 30 20.65 6.87 5.98
C ASP A 30 19.25 6.36 6.34
N GLU A 31 18.41 7.23 6.90
CA GLU A 31 17.08 6.85 7.36
C GLU A 31 16.11 6.62 6.19
N VAL A 32 16.21 7.41 5.12
CA VAL A 32 15.46 7.19 3.88
C VAL A 32 15.88 5.87 3.24
N ASN A 33 17.19 5.58 3.15
CA ASN A 33 17.67 4.33 2.57
C ASN A 33 17.14 3.11 3.34
N LYS A 34 17.22 3.13 4.67
CA LYS A 34 16.66 2.05 5.52
C LYS A 34 15.15 1.90 5.34
N PHE A 35 14.43 3.02 5.29
CA PHE A 35 12.98 2.99 5.15
C PHE A 35 12.55 2.44 3.78
N VAL A 36 13.29 2.75 2.71
CA VAL A 36 13.04 2.17 1.39
C VAL A 36 13.20 0.65 1.42
N GLU A 37 14.23 0.11 2.08
CA GLU A 37 14.37 -1.36 2.22
C GLU A 37 13.23 -1.97 3.03
N GLN A 38 12.78 -1.30 4.09
CA GLN A 38 11.63 -1.76 4.88
C GLN A 38 10.35 -1.81 4.03
N VAL A 39 10.10 -0.79 3.20
CA VAL A 39 8.94 -0.75 2.30
C VAL A 39 9.06 -1.82 1.20
N ARG A 40 10.27 -2.07 0.65
CA ARG A 40 10.48 -3.16 -0.30
C ARG A 40 10.17 -4.52 0.31
N ALA A 41 10.58 -4.76 1.56
CA ALA A 41 10.28 -6.00 2.28
C ALA A 41 8.78 -6.18 2.55
N LEU A 42 8.02 -5.09 2.74
CA LEU A 42 6.55 -5.13 2.87
C LEU A 42 5.82 -5.37 1.54
N GLY A 43 6.50 -5.21 0.41
CA GLY A 43 5.87 -5.34 -0.91
C GLY A 43 4.85 -4.24 -1.23
N PRO A 44 4.20 -4.31 -2.40
CA PRO A 44 3.20 -3.32 -2.81
C PRO A 44 2.03 -3.27 -1.84
N LEU A 45 1.46 -2.08 -1.66
CA LEU A 45 0.22 -1.92 -0.90
C LEU A 45 -0.93 -2.37 -1.79
N ASN A 46 -1.62 -3.44 -1.41
CA ASN A 46 -2.78 -3.98 -2.14
C ASN A 46 -4.05 -3.19 -1.81
N TRP A 47 -4.00 -1.87 -2.05
CA TRP A 47 -5.15 -1.00 -1.83
C TRP A 47 -6.18 -1.19 -2.95
N PRO A 48 -7.49 -1.15 -2.67
CA PRO A 48 -8.53 -1.41 -3.67
C PRO A 48 -8.47 -0.52 -4.92
N THR A 49 -7.81 0.64 -4.85
CA THR A 49 -7.67 1.57 -5.98
C THR A 49 -6.27 1.61 -6.58
N SER A 50 -5.40 0.63 -6.28
CA SER A 50 -4.02 0.56 -6.80
C SER A 50 -3.74 -0.79 -7.46
N GLY A 51 -3.03 -0.79 -8.60
CA GLY A 51 -2.60 -2.02 -9.29
C GLY A 51 -3.77 -2.97 -9.59
N GLU A 52 -3.62 -4.23 -9.21
CA GLU A 52 -4.63 -5.30 -9.32
C GLU A 52 -5.92 -5.04 -8.51
N GLY A 53 -5.91 -4.07 -7.59
CA GLY A 53 -7.08 -3.73 -6.78
C GLY A 53 -8.25 -3.20 -7.60
N ILE A 54 -7.97 -2.46 -8.69
CA ILE A 54 -9.03 -1.96 -9.59
C ILE A 54 -9.69 -3.14 -10.31
N GLU A 55 -8.89 -4.08 -10.82
CA GLU A 55 -9.38 -5.31 -11.46
C GLU A 55 -10.26 -6.10 -10.49
N GLN A 56 -9.83 -6.28 -9.24
CA GLN A 56 -10.59 -6.99 -8.20
C GLN A 56 -11.86 -6.25 -7.77
N MET A 57 -11.85 -4.91 -7.75
CA MET A 57 -12.99 -4.08 -7.37
C MET A 57 -14.13 -4.13 -8.40
N PHE A 58 -13.79 -4.31 -9.68
CA PHE A 58 -14.76 -4.44 -10.79
C PHE A 58 -14.88 -5.86 -11.33
N ALA A 59 -14.21 -6.84 -10.71
CA ALA A 59 -14.32 -8.24 -11.08
C ALA A 59 -15.76 -8.72 -10.84
N PHE A 60 -16.52 -8.90 -11.92
CA PHE A 60 -17.81 -9.55 -11.85
C PHE A 60 -17.59 -11.04 -11.58
N PRO A 61 -18.08 -11.59 -10.46
CA PRO A 61 -17.88 -12.99 -10.18
C PRO A 61 -18.62 -13.83 -11.23
N GLU A 62 -18.03 -14.94 -11.68
CA GLU A 62 -18.53 -15.75 -12.82
C GLU A 62 -20.02 -16.13 -12.70
N HIS A 63 -20.53 -16.30 -11.48
CA HIS A 63 -21.95 -16.62 -11.23
C HIS A 63 -22.93 -15.48 -11.57
N MET A 64 -22.43 -14.25 -11.77
CA MET A 64 -23.20 -13.07 -12.17
C MET A 64 -23.13 -12.80 -13.68
N LEU A 65 -22.31 -13.55 -14.42
CA LEU A 65 -22.34 -13.52 -15.88
C LEU A 65 -23.63 -14.21 -16.33
N ALA A 66 -24.58 -13.42 -16.84
CA ALA A 66 -25.79 -13.95 -17.43
C ALA A 66 -25.39 -14.96 -18.51
N LYS A 67 -25.66 -16.25 -18.27
CA LYS A 67 -25.55 -17.27 -19.32
C LYS A 67 -26.52 -16.84 -20.41
N GLU A 68 -25.98 -16.54 -21.59
CA GLU A 68 -26.74 -16.07 -22.73
C GLU A 68 -27.97 -16.95 -22.93
N VAL A 69 -29.13 -16.30 -23.03
CA VAL A 69 -30.39 -16.95 -23.43
C VAL A 69 -30.20 -17.35 -24.88
N THR A 70 -29.87 -18.62 -25.11
CA THR A 70 -29.86 -19.22 -26.45
C THR A 70 -31.28 -19.14 -27.01
N ALA A 71 -31.44 -18.39 -28.11
CA ALA A 71 -32.64 -18.36 -28.92
C ALA A 71 -32.60 -19.46 -29.98
#